data_AF-A0A352NCY4-F1
#
_entry.id   AF-A0A352NCY4-F1
#
_cell.length_a   1.000
_cell.length_b   1.000
_cell.length_c   1.000
_cell.angle_alpha   90.00
_cell.angle_beta   90.00
_cell.angle_gamma   90.00
#
_symmetry.space_group_name_H-M   'P 1'
#
loop_
_entity.id
_entity.type
_entity.pdbx_description
1 polymer ?
#
loop_
_entity_poly.entity_id
_entity_poly.type
_entity_poly.pdbx_seq_one_letter_code
_entity_poly.pdbx_strand_id
1 'polypeptide(L)'
;MDTSEKRFEFDIEQHLISHGYEQFNGQDAAGNWVKTRQHDLDKCIYMDVLCEFIAKTQPKEWAKYQKFYGDKAADKLYHRLETTISNQGLLYVLRNGIEDMGCKLRVCYFK
;
A
#
# COMPACT_ATOMS: atom_id res chain seq x y z
N MET A 1 30.15 15.75 -17.38
CA MET A 1 29.15 15.58 -16.30
C MET A 1 27.81 15.89 -16.92
N ASP A 2 26.89 14.93 -16.94
CA ASP A 2 25.53 15.17 -17.45
C ASP A 2 24.74 15.91 -16.36
N THR A 3 24.28 17.11 -16.68
CA THR A 3 23.56 18.01 -15.76
C THR A 3 22.08 18.15 -16.16
N SER A 4 21.56 17.22 -16.96
CA SER A 4 20.15 17.22 -17.35
C SER A 4 19.24 16.83 -16.17
N GLU A 5 18.01 17.33 -16.17
CA GLU A 5 16.98 16.98 -15.19
C GLU A 5 16.76 15.45 -15.13
N LYS A 6 16.77 14.80 -16.30
CA LYS A 6 16.63 13.33 -16.40
C LYS A 6 17.71 12.59 -15.62
N ARG A 7 18.95 13.07 -15.66
CA ARG A 7 20.05 12.44 -14.92
C ARG A 7 19.88 12.66 -13.41
N PHE A 8 19.46 13.85 -13.02
CA PHE A 8 19.19 14.19 -11.63
C PHE A 8 18.07 13.34 -11.02
N GLU A 9 16.91 13.24 -11.69
CA GLU A 9 15.79 12.38 -11.28
C GLU A 9 16.22 10.92 -11.16
N PHE A 10 16.97 10.41 -12.14
CA PHE A 10 17.49 9.04 -12.10
C PHE A 10 18.38 8.79 -10.88
N ASP A 11 19.32 9.69 -10.58
CA ASP A 11 20.23 9.53 -9.46
C ASP A 11 19.48 9.55 -8.11
N ILE A 12 18.42 10.37 -7.98
CA ILE A 12 17.52 10.35 -6.81
C ILE A 12 16.77 9.03 -6.70
N GLU A 13 16.14 8.57 -7.79
CA GLU A 13 15.39 7.32 -7.78
C GLU A 13 16.27 6.13 -7.41
N GLN A 14 17.45 6.01 -8.03
CA GLN A 14 18.40 4.94 -7.72
C GLN A 14 18.83 4.97 -6.26
N HIS A 15 19.09 6.15 -5.70
CA HIS A 15 19.43 6.29 -4.30
C HIS A 15 18.28 5.85 -3.38
N LEU A 16 17.04 6.23 -3.67
CA LEU A 16 15.87 5.81 -2.87
C LEU A 16 15.67 4.30 -2.96
N ILE A 17 15.73 3.72 -4.16
CA ILE A 17 15.56 2.28 -4.38
C ILE A 17 16.64 1.49 -3.62
N SER A 18 17.89 1.95 -3.64
CA SER A 18 18.97 1.28 -2.89
C SER A 18 18.79 1.35 -1.37
N HIS A 19 17.91 2.23 -0.86
CA HIS A 19 17.58 2.39 0.56
C HIS A 19 16.20 1.86 0.93
N GLY A 20 15.66 0.93 0.12
CA GLY A 20 14.45 0.18 0.45
C GLY A 20 13.14 0.81 0.00
N TYR A 21 13.19 1.89 -0.78
CA TYR A 21 12.01 2.35 -1.51
C TYR A 21 11.74 1.45 -2.72
N GLU A 22 10.48 1.38 -3.12
CA GLU A 22 10.05 0.62 -4.28
C GLU A 22 9.50 1.56 -5.35
N GLN A 23 9.90 1.33 -6.61
CA GLN A 23 9.40 2.09 -7.75
C GLN A 23 8.06 1.51 -8.23
N PHE A 24 7.01 2.34 -8.21
CA PHE A 24 5.68 1.93 -8.67
C PHE A 24 5.45 2.20 -10.16
N ASN A 25 6.10 3.23 -10.70
CA ASN A 25 6.09 3.59 -12.12
C ASN A 25 7.53 3.92 -12.53
N GLY A 26 8.01 3.32 -13.61
CA GLY A 26 9.38 3.52 -14.05
C GLY A 26 9.60 3.00 -15.47
N GLN A 27 10.84 3.09 -15.95
CA GLN A 27 11.23 2.52 -17.24
C GLN A 27 11.91 1.17 -17.05
N ASP A 28 11.57 0.19 -17.89
CA ASP A 28 12.31 -1.07 -17.97
C ASP A 28 13.67 -0.89 -18.64
N ALA A 29 14.45 -1.97 -18.73
CA ALA A 29 15.77 -1.95 -19.38
C ALA A 29 15.73 -1.59 -20.88
N ALA A 30 14.56 -1.65 -21.52
CA ALA A 30 14.33 -1.26 -22.91
C ALA A 30 13.77 0.17 -23.05
N GLY A 31 13.57 0.89 -21.94
CA GLY A 31 13.05 2.25 -21.90
C GLY A 31 11.53 2.35 -21.96
N ASN A 32 10.79 1.25 -21.82
CA ASN A 32 9.32 1.28 -21.80
C ASN A 32 8.80 1.64 -20.42
N TRP A 33 7.76 2.47 -20.35
CA TRP A 33 7.08 2.76 -19.10
C TRP A 33 6.31 1.54 -18.59
N VAL A 34 6.63 1.11 -17.37
CA VAL A 34 5.99 0.00 -16.67
C VAL A 34 5.40 0.52 -15.37
N LYS A 35 4.16 0.12 -15.10
CA LYS A 35 3.45 0.35 -13.84
C LYS A 35 3.32 -0.96 -13.10
N THR A 36 3.99 -1.08 -11.95
CA THR A 36 4.06 -2.32 -11.17
C THR A 36 2.93 -2.44 -10.15
N ARG A 37 2.33 -1.32 -9.75
CA ARG A 37 1.27 -1.25 -8.73
C ARG A 37 -0.03 -0.69 -9.26
N GLN A 38 -1.15 -1.18 -8.74
CA GLN A 38 -2.49 -0.83 -9.22
C GLN A 38 -3.11 0.28 -8.37
N HIS A 39 -2.96 1.54 -8.81
CA HIS A 39 -3.65 2.67 -8.19
C HIS A 39 -5.13 2.67 -8.58
N ASP A 40 -6.02 2.53 -7.60
CA ASP A 40 -7.45 2.72 -7.79
C ASP A 40 -7.77 4.21 -7.66
N LEU A 41 -8.16 4.84 -8.77
CA LEU A 41 -8.42 6.29 -8.85
C LEU A 41 -9.66 6.69 -8.05
N ASP A 42 -10.71 5.88 -8.08
CA ASP A 42 -11.98 6.18 -7.40
C ASP A 42 -11.81 6.06 -5.88
N LYS A 43 -10.98 5.10 -5.45
CA LYS A 43 -10.68 4.87 -4.04
C LYS A 43 -9.48 5.66 -3.51
N CYS A 44 -8.71 6.30 -4.40
CA CYS A 44 -7.47 7.03 -4.10
C CYS A 44 -6.48 6.21 -3.25
N ILE A 45 -6.31 4.92 -3.58
CA ILE A 45 -5.46 4.00 -2.80
C ILE A 45 -4.88 2.87 -3.67
N TYR A 46 -3.70 2.38 -3.28
CA TYR A 46 -3.10 1.16 -3.80
C TYR A 46 -3.51 -0.04 -2.93
N MET A 47 -4.60 -0.71 -3.31
CA MET A 47 -5.13 -1.83 -2.53
C MET A 47 -4.20 -3.05 -2.51
N ASP A 48 -3.47 -3.27 -3.60
CA ASP A 48 -2.42 -4.30 -3.69
C ASP A 48 -1.32 -4.06 -2.65
N VAL A 49 -0.84 -2.82 -2.54
CA VAL A 49 0.18 -2.41 -1.56
C VAL A 49 -0.34 -2.54 -0.14
N LEU A 50 -1.58 -2.12 0.15
CA LEU A 50 -2.16 -2.25 1.48
C LEU A 50 -2.33 -3.73 1.88
N CYS A 51 -2.84 -4.57 0.98
CA CYS A 51 -3.00 -6.00 1.24
C CYS A 51 -1.64 -6.66 1.46
N GLU A 52 -0.64 -6.34 0.64
CA GLU A 52 0.73 -6.84 0.78
C GLU A 52 1.35 -6.42 2.11
N PHE A 53 1.17 -5.16 2.51
CA PHE A 53 1.63 -4.65 3.80
C PHE A 53 1.00 -5.42 4.96
N ILE A 54 -0.32 -5.60 4.96
CA ILE A 54 -1.03 -6.34 6.01
C ILE A 54 -0.59 -7.80 6.02
N ALA A 55 -0.46 -8.44 4.86
CA ALA A 55 -0.01 -9.83 4.75
C ALA A 55 1.42 -10.02 5.31
N LYS A 56 2.33 -9.08 5.00
CA LYS A 56 3.73 -9.12 5.47
C LYS A 56 3.85 -8.83 6.96
N THR A 57 3.12 -7.83 7.47
CA THR A 57 3.26 -7.36 8.86
C THR A 57 2.39 -8.13 9.85
N GLN A 58 1.24 -8.65 9.40
CA GLN A 58 0.19 -9.24 10.25
C GLN A 58 -0.34 -10.55 9.64
N PRO A 59 0.52 -11.54 9.30
CA PRO A 59 0.12 -12.72 8.53
C PRO A 59 -0.97 -13.57 9.20
N LYS A 60 -0.96 -13.66 10.54
CA LYS A 60 -1.95 -14.43 11.30
C LYS A 60 -3.35 -13.82 11.20
N GLU A 61 -3.45 -12.51 11.42
CA GLU A 61 -4.72 -11.78 11.33
C GLU A 61 -5.21 -11.73 9.89
N TRP A 62 -4.30 -11.53 8.92
CA TRP A 62 -4.66 -11.55 7.50
C TRP A 62 -5.20 -12.91 7.06
N ALA A 63 -4.55 -14.02 7.45
CA ALA A 63 -5.03 -15.36 7.14
C ALA A 63 -6.42 -15.64 7.77
N LYS A 64 -6.68 -15.13 8.98
CA LYS A 64 -7.99 -15.21 9.62
C LYS A 64 -9.02 -14.40 8.83
N TYR A 65 -8.67 -13.19 8.40
CA TYR A 65 -9.52 -12.33 7.58
C TYR A 65 -9.88 -12.99 6.24
N GLN A 66 -8.89 -13.59 5.57
CA GLN A 66 -9.09 -14.36 4.34
C GLN A 66 -9.95 -15.62 4.55
N LYS A 67 -9.89 -16.28 5.72
CA LYS A 67 -10.79 -17.41 6.01
C LYS A 67 -12.26 -16.99 6.08
N PHE A 68 -12.56 -15.78 6.54
CA PHE A 68 -13.93 -15.28 6.61
C PHE A 68 -14.46 -14.82 5.24
N TYR A 69 -13.64 -14.12 4.47
CA TYR A 69 -14.10 -13.43 3.26
C TYR A 69 -13.60 -14.04 1.94
N GLY A 70 -12.64 -14.96 1.98
CA GLY A 70 -12.03 -15.58 0.81
C GLY A 70 -11.51 -14.52 -0.18
N ASP A 71 -11.92 -14.68 -1.44
CA ASP A 71 -11.54 -13.77 -2.53
C ASP A 71 -12.06 -12.34 -2.34
N LYS A 72 -13.07 -12.14 -1.48
CA LYS A 72 -13.63 -10.80 -1.19
C LYS A 72 -12.88 -10.05 -0.09
N ALA A 73 -11.81 -10.63 0.46
CA ALA A 73 -11.07 -10.04 1.58
C ALA A 73 -10.55 -8.62 1.27
N ALA A 74 -10.01 -8.38 0.08
CA ALA A 74 -9.52 -7.05 -0.31
C ALA A 74 -10.65 -6.01 -0.38
N ASP A 75 -11.79 -6.35 -0.99
CA ASP A 75 -12.93 -5.45 -1.08
C ASP A 75 -13.55 -5.14 0.29
N LYS A 76 -13.63 -6.16 1.15
CA LYS A 76 -14.14 -6.01 2.52
C LYS A 76 -13.21 -5.18 3.39
N LEU A 77 -11.90 -5.38 3.22
CA LEU A 77 -10.88 -4.56 3.85
C LEU A 77 -11.04 -3.09 3.46
N TYR A 78 -11.19 -2.80 2.16
CA TYR A 78 -11.39 -1.43 1.68
C TYR A 78 -12.66 -0.81 2.28
N HIS A 79 -13.80 -1.48 2.15
CA HIS A 79 -15.06 -0.95 2.68
C HIS A 79 -14.96 -0.70 4.19
N ARG A 80 -14.31 -1.60 4.94
CA ARG A 80 -14.11 -1.40 6.38
C ARG A 80 -13.20 -0.23 6.67
N LEU A 81 -12.12 -0.08 5.92
CA LEU A 81 -11.18 1.03 6.03
C LEU A 81 -11.91 2.36 5.82
N GLU A 82 -12.58 2.51 4.68
CA GLU A 82 -13.34 3.70 4.29
C GLU A 82 -14.40 4.05 5.34
N THR A 83 -15.23 3.07 5.72
CA THR A 83 -16.28 3.29 6.73
C THR A 83 -15.69 3.74 8.08
N THR A 84 -14.58 3.15 8.52
CA THR A 84 -13.94 3.54 9.78
C THR A 84 -13.36 4.96 9.68
N ILE A 85 -12.75 5.30 8.54
CA ILE A 85 -12.25 6.66 8.29
C ILE A 85 -13.39 7.68 8.31
N SER A 86 -14.51 7.40 7.64
CA SER A 86 -15.68 8.27 7.62
C SER A 86 -16.29 8.48 9.01
N ASN A 87 -16.29 7.44 9.85
CA ASN A 87 -16.93 7.48 11.16
C ASN A 87 -16.04 8.05 12.28
N GLN A 88 -14.73 7.78 12.25
CA GLN A 88 -13.80 8.08 13.35
C GLN A 88 -12.68 9.04 12.96
N GLY A 89 -12.52 9.30 11.66
CA GLY A 89 -11.47 10.14 11.10
C GLY A 89 -10.20 9.36 10.77
N LEU A 90 -9.48 9.85 9.76
CA LEU A 90 -8.24 9.23 9.27
C LEU A 90 -7.17 9.10 10.35
N LEU A 91 -6.96 10.15 11.15
CA LEU A 91 -5.93 10.13 12.20
C LEU A 91 -6.20 9.07 13.27
N TYR A 92 -7.47 8.81 13.58
CA TYR A 92 -7.86 7.74 14.50
C TYR A 92 -7.49 6.38 13.91
N VAL A 93 -7.83 6.14 12.64
CA VAL A 93 -7.56 4.87 11.95
C VAL A 93 -6.07 4.60 11.83
N LEU A 94 -5.26 5.61 11.51
CA LEU A 94 -3.80 5.44 11.46
C LEU A 94 -3.22 5.06 12.84
N ARG A 95 -3.73 5.64 13.93
CA ARG A 95 -3.26 5.35 15.30
C ARG A 95 -3.72 4.00 15.83
N ASN A 96 -4.95 3.59 15.54
CA ASN A 96 -5.59 2.46 16.20
C ASN A 96 -5.78 1.23 15.28
N GLY A 97 -5.68 1.43 13.97
CA GLY A 97 -6.07 0.46 12.96
C GLY A 97 -7.58 0.38 12.76
N ILE A 98 -8.01 -0.72 12.15
CA ILE A 98 -9.41 -1.11 11.97
C ILE A 98 -9.65 -2.48 12.60
N GLU A 99 -10.89 -2.75 12.96
CA GLU A 99 -11.30 -4.05 13.49
C GLU A 99 -12.53 -4.56 12.75
N ASP A 100 -12.49 -5.82 12.32
CA ASP A 100 -13.61 -6.47 11.65
C ASP A 100 -13.58 -7.99 11.87
N MET A 101 -14.75 -8.59 12.13
CA MET A 101 -14.91 -10.00 12.50
C MET A 101 -13.91 -10.49 13.58
N GLY A 102 -13.61 -9.63 14.56
CA GLY A 102 -12.63 -9.91 15.61
C GLY A 102 -11.18 -10.05 15.11
N CYS A 103 -10.88 -9.52 13.92
CA CYS A 103 -9.52 -9.36 13.40
C CYS A 103 -9.14 -7.89 13.54
N LYS A 104 -8.01 -7.61 14.18
CA LYS A 104 -7.51 -6.23 14.35
C LYS A 104 -6.35 -5.98 13.39
N LEU A 105 -6.58 -5.11 12.41
CA LEU A 105 -5.64 -4.81 11.34
C LEU A 105 -5.11 -3.38 11.47
N ARG A 106 -3.80 -3.23 11.64
CA ARG A 106 -3.10 -1.95 11.60
C ARG A 106 -2.73 -1.62 10.16
N VAL A 107 -2.91 -0.36 9.77
CA VAL A 107 -2.62 0.12 8.40
C VAL A 107 -1.31 0.90 8.29
N CYS A 108 -0.69 1.22 9.42
CA CYS A 108 0.65 1.80 9.49
C CYS A 108 1.32 1.46 10.83
N TYR A 109 2.63 1.67 10.90
CA TYR A 109 3.40 1.65 12.13
C TYR A 109 4.19 2.95 12.24
N PHE A 110 4.15 3.57 13.40
CA PHE A 110 4.98 4.73 13.73
C PHE A 110 6.28 4.22 14.35
N LYS A 111 7.41 4.81 13.96
CA LYS A 111 8.72 4.59 14.55
C LYS A 111 9.09 5.76 15.44
#